data_AF-A0AAV6BXB3-F1
#
_entry.id   AF-A0AAV6BXB3-F1
#
_cell.length_a   1.000
_cell.length_b   1.000
_cell.length_c   1.000
_cell.angle_alpha   90.00
_cell.angle_beta   90.00
_cell.angle_gamma   90.00
#
_symmetry.space_group_name_H-M   'P 1'
#
loop_
_entity.id
_entity.type
_entity.pdbx_description
1 polymer ?
#
loop_
_entity_poly.entity_id
_entity_poly.type
_entity_poly.pdbx_seq_one_letter_code
_entity_poly.pdbx_strand_id
1 'polypeptide(L)'
;FADPQGDRYLLAWAATSESGRNEVKAVSSLPGHEKPSQLSEHDTVFEVFDVRTGKFLGGAVVRIGAGPENFESAFSVGDSLILVKDDQRITILSLSTGRPTARLFGTAPSASAAAGLLAAADGPRLTLFELATGAKRGEFAFPDPVAYTHFSSDGRRLLVLTSRQLLLVLDVSGSSVRPATGGGLH
;
A
#
# COMPACT_ATOMS: atom_id res chain seq x y z
N PHE A 1 -3.59 9.97 -7.62
CA PHE A 1 -2.68 8.82 -7.83
C PHE A 1 -3.40 7.76 -8.65
N ALA A 2 -2.75 7.21 -9.67
CA ALA A 2 -3.30 6.09 -10.43
C ALA A 2 -3.02 4.80 -9.65
N ASP A 3 -4.08 4.06 -9.29
CA ASP A 3 -3.95 2.69 -8.81
C ASP A 3 -3.64 1.82 -10.03
N PRO A 4 -2.41 1.29 -10.18
CA PRO A 4 -2.04 0.52 -11.35
C PRO A 4 -2.68 -0.90 -11.37
N GLN A 5 -3.60 -1.19 -10.44
CA GLN A 5 -4.10 -2.54 -10.14
C GLN A 5 -5.60 -2.60 -9.84
N GLY A 6 -6.30 -1.48 -9.64
CA GLY A 6 -7.58 -1.48 -8.92
C GLY A 6 -8.71 -0.65 -9.50
N ASP A 7 -9.93 -1.01 -9.10
CA ASP A 7 -11.20 -0.32 -9.37
C ASP A 7 -11.35 0.97 -8.53
N ARG A 8 -10.24 1.61 -8.15
CA ARG A 8 -10.21 2.76 -7.23
C ARG A 8 -9.30 3.86 -7.74
N TYR A 9 -9.61 5.11 -7.39
CA TYR A 9 -8.69 6.23 -7.56
C TYR A 9 -8.58 7.03 -6.28
N LEU A 10 -7.44 7.71 -6.14
CA LEU A 10 -7.11 8.48 -4.95
C LEU A 10 -6.89 9.95 -5.30
N LEU A 11 -7.51 10.82 -4.51
CA LEU A 11 -7.24 12.25 -4.45
C LEU A 11 -6.47 12.58 -3.18
N ALA A 12 -5.63 13.60 -3.24
CA ALA A 12 -4.89 14.06 -2.07
C ALA A 12 -4.71 15.57 -2.12
N TRP A 13 -4.76 16.18 -0.95
CA TRP A 13 -4.72 17.62 -0.78
C TRP A 13 -3.82 17.99 0.40
N ALA A 14 -3.07 19.09 0.28
CA ALA A 14 -2.48 19.73 1.45
C ALA A 14 -3.61 20.13 2.41
N ALA A 15 -3.58 19.65 3.65
CA ALA A 15 -4.70 19.77 4.58
C ALA A 15 -5.01 21.23 4.96
N THR A 16 -4.02 22.11 4.88
CA THR A 16 -4.15 23.56 5.16
C THR A 16 -4.70 24.38 3.99
N SER A 17 -4.77 23.79 2.78
CA SER A 17 -5.36 24.45 1.62
C SER A 17 -6.87 24.70 1.82
N GLU A 18 -7.47 25.57 0.99
CA GLU A 18 -8.91 25.81 1.05
C GLU A 18 -9.72 24.53 0.81
N SER A 19 -9.43 23.82 -0.29
CA SER A 19 -10.06 22.53 -0.61
C SER A 19 -9.75 21.48 0.46
N GLY A 20 -8.47 21.34 0.84
CA GLY A 20 -8.05 20.33 1.82
C GLY A 20 -8.73 20.48 3.18
N ARG A 21 -9.05 21.69 3.63
CA ARG A 21 -9.80 21.91 4.87
C ARG A 21 -11.24 21.39 4.80
N ASN A 22 -11.86 21.38 3.62
CA ASN A 22 -13.17 20.77 3.44
C ASN A 22 -13.08 19.25 3.46
N GLU A 23 -12.08 18.69 2.80
CA GLU A 23 -11.89 17.23 2.76
C GLU A 23 -11.46 16.66 4.12
N VAL A 24 -10.67 17.41 4.90
CA VAL A 24 -10.40 17.08 6.31
C VAL A 24 -11.70 16.95 7.09
N LYS A 25 -12.66 17.87 6.92
CA LYS A 25 -13.95 17.80 7.63
C LYS A 25 -14.75 16.58 7.19
N ALA A 26 -14.78 16.29 5.88
CA ALA A 26 -15.48 15.14 5.33
C ALA A 26 -14.91 13.84 5.88
N VAL A 27 -13.60 13.63 5.76
CA VAL A 27 -12.91 12.44 6.27
C VAL A 27 -13.03 12.32 7.80
N SER A 28 -12.80 13.41 8.54
CA SER A 28 -12.87 13.38 10.01
C SER A 28 -14.30 13.25 10.57
N SER A 29 -15.32 13.30 9.72
CA SER A 29 -16.72 13.03 10.10
C SER A 29 -17.08 11.54 10.03
N LEU A 30 -16.20 10.73 9.43
CA LEU A 30 -16.41 9.29 9.31
C LEU A 30 -16.37 8.63 10.70
N PRO A 31 -17.21 7.61 10.94
CA PRO A 31 -17.18 6.86 12.19
C PRO A 31 -15.78 6.27 12.44
N GLY A 32 -15.25 6.43 13.65
CA GLY A 32 -13.93 5.92 14.04
C GLY A 32 -12.76 6.83 13.69
N HIS A 33 -12.98 7.90 12.92
CA HIS A 33 -11.97 8.90 12.61
C HIS A 33 -11.86 9.96 13.70
N GLU A 34 -10.63 10.42 13.94
CA GLU A 34 -10.37 11.51 14.86
C GLU A 34 -10.29 12.84 14.12
N LYS A 35 -10.93 13.86 14.67
CA LYS A 35 -10.76 15.23 14.20
C LYS A 35 -9.39 15.75 14.64
N PRO A 36 -8.54 16.19 13.71
CA PRO A 36 -7.27 16.81 14.08
C PRO A 36 -7.54 18.10 14.86
N SER A 37 -6.88 18.24 16.01
CA SER A 37 -6.99 19.43 16.88
C SER A 37 -6.39 20.69 16.23
N GLN A 38 -5.35 20.51 15.43
CA GLN A 38 -4.70 21.55 14.65
C GLN A 38 -4.12 20.94 13.38
N LEU A 39 -4.33 21.63 12.25
CA LEU A 39 -3.71 21.29 10.98
C LEU A 39 -2.37 22.01 10.83
N SER A 40 -1.41 21.33 10.22
CA SER A 40 -0.10 21.85 9.86
C SER A 40 0.16 21.69 8.36
N GLU A 41 1.17 22.39 7.85
CA GLU A 41 1.68 22.20 6.48
C GLU A 41 2.20 20.77 6.22
N HIS A 42 2.40 19.99 7.28
CA HIS A 42 2.79 18.58 7.22
C HIS A 42 1.62 17.59 7.28
N ASP A 43 0.39 18.10 7.15
CA ASP A 43 -0.80 17.27 7.09
C ASP A 43 -1.30 17.20 5.64
N THR A 44 -1.57 15.98 5.17
CA THR A 44 -2.17 15.69 3.86
C THR A 44 -3.45 14.91 4.09
N VAL A 45 -4.53 15.28 3.42
CA VAL A 45 -5.76 14.46 3.43
C VAL A 45 -5.82 13.65 2.16
N PHE A 46 -6.05 12.34 2.30
CA PHE A 46 -6.26 11.40 1.21
C PHE A 46 -7.71 10.97 1.19
N GLU A 47 -8.25 10.83 -0.01
CA GLU A 47 -9.59 10.34 -0.26
C GLU A 47 -9.55 9.22 -1.29
N VAL A 48 -10.39 8.21 -1.09
CA VAL A 48 -10.47 7.02 -1.92
C VAL A 48 -11.87 6.91 -2.50
N PHE A 49 -11.95 6.68 -3.80
CA PHE A 49 -13.21 6.55 -4.52
C PHE A 49 -13.21 5.28 -5.36
N ASP A 50 -14.40 4.72 -5.56
CA ASP A 50 -14.64 3.70 -6.57
C ASP A 50 -14.59 4.35 -7.95
N VAL A 51 -13.75 3.81 -8.84
CA VAL A 51 -13.49 4.41 -10.16
C VAL A 51 -14.68 4.34 -11.11
N ARG A 52 -15.54 3.32 -10.95
CA ARG A 52 -16.67 3.10 -11.86
C ARG A 52 -17.85 3.99 -11.50
N THR A 53 -18.07 4.21 -10.21
CA THR A 53 -19.26 4.89 -9.68
C THR A 53 -18.98 6.29 -9.16
N GLY A 54 -17.71 6.64 -8.92
CA GLY A 54 -17.32 7.88 -8.24
C GLY A 54 -17.71 7.90 -6.75
N LYS A 55 -18.12 6.74 -6.20
CA LYS A 55 -18.56 6.65 -4.80
C LYS A 55 -17.36 6.82 -3.86
N PHE A 56 -17.49 7.70 -2.88
CA PHE A 56 -16.53 7.82 -1.78
C PHE A 56 -16.48 6.53 -0.95
N LEU A 57 -15.28 5.97 -0.79
CA LEU A 57 -15.02 4.72 -0.07
C LEU A 57 -14.38 4.95 1.31
N GLY A 58 -13.77 6.11 1.54
CA GLY A 58 -13.07 6.46 2.78
C GLY A 58 -11.90 7.39 2.51
N GLY A 59 -11.16 7.72 3.57
CA GLY A 59 -9.99 8.59 3.46
C GLY A 59 -9.15 8.55 4.73
N ALA A 60 -8.13 9.38 4.83
CA ALA A 60 -7.38 9.58 6.07
C ALA A 60 -6.68 10.95 6.08
N VAL A 61 -6.58 11.56 7.25
CA VAL A 61 -5.67 12.70 7.47
C VAL A 61 -4.31 12.15 7.92
N VAL A 62 -3.29 12.41 7.12
CA VAL A 62 -1.96 11.82 7.19
C VAL A 62 -0.95 12.88 7.59
N ARG A 63 -0.25 12.65 8.71
CA ARG A 63 0.62 13.64 9.37
C ARG A 63 2.11 13.34 9.26
N ILE A 64 2.50 12.73 8.13
CA ILE A 64 3.87 12.21 7.92
C ILE A 64 4.55 12.83 6.67
N GLY A 65 4.01 13.92 6.12
CA GLY A 65 4.57 14.56 4.92
C GLY A 65 4.06 15.98 4.67
N ALA A 66 4.91 16.84 4.09
CA ALA A 66 4.64 18.26 3.81
C ALA A 66 3.69 18.52 2.63
N GLY A 67 2.59 17.76 2.52
CA GLY A 67 1.69 17.77 1.37
C GLY A 67 1.80 16.53 0.47
N PRO A 68 0.85 16.35 -0.47
CA PRO A 68 0.76 15.15 -1.32
C PRO A 68 1.97 14.93 -2.23
N GLU A 69 2.71 15.98 -2.57
CA GLU A 69 3.94 15.95 -3.37
C GLU A 69 5.11 15.23 -2.69
N ASN A 70 5.01 14.95 -1.38
CA ASN A 70 6.03 14.22 -0.63
C ASN A 70 5.83 12.70 -0.67
N PHE A 71 4.87 12.21 -1.44
CA PHE A 71 4.59 10.80 -1.61
C PHE A 71 4.91 10.39 -3.04
N GLU A 72 5.77 9.39 -3.19
CA GLU A 72 6.12 8.83 -4.50
C GLU A 72 4.94 8.08 -5.12
N SER A 73 4.16 7.42 -4.27
CA SER A 73 2.90 6.82 -4.69
C SER A 73 1.93 6.64 -3.52
N ALA A 74 0.65 6.54 -3.86
CA ALA A 74 -0.41 6.17 -2.95
C ALA A 74 -1.44 5.33 -3.70
N PHE A 75 -1.91 4.24 -3.09
CA PHE A 75 -2.94 3.37 -3.66
C PHE A 75 -3.76 2.72 -2.54
N SER A 76 -4.84 2.02 -2.88
CA SER A 76 -5.70 1.42 -1.87
C SER A 76 -6.29 0.08 -2.31
N VAL A 77 -6.42 -0.86 -1.38
CA VAL A 77 -7.11 -2.14 -1.58
C VAL A 77 -7.89 -2.51 -0.32
N GLY A 78 -9.11 -3.01 -0.45
CA GLY A 78 -9.93 -3.37 0.73
C GLY A 78 -10.12 -2.18 1.69
N ASP A 79 -9.79 -2.35 2.97
CA ASP A 79 -9.78 -1.26 3.97
C ASP A 79 -8.43 -0.53 4.07
N SER A 80 -7.45 -0.84 3.22
CA SER A 80 -6.09 -0.33 3.36
C SER A 80 -5.80 0.81 2.38
N LEU A 81 -5.31 1.92 2.91
CA LEU A 81 -4.60 2.98 2.19
C LEU A 81 -3.10 2.74 2.35
N ILE A 82 -2.38 2.61 1.24
CA ILE A 82 -0.93 2.36 1.21
C ILE A 82 -0.26 3.61 0.64
N LEU A 83 0.66 4.17 1.41
CA LEU A 83 1.43 5.36 1.06
C LEU A 83 2.91 5.00 0.99
N VAL A 84 3.58 5.44 -0.07
CA VAL A 84 5.02 5.25 -0.28
C VAL A 84 5.68 6.62 -0.28
N LYS A 85 6.71 6.76 0.57
CA LYS A 85 7.50 7.98 0.71
C LYS A 85 8.98 7.65 0.70
N ASP A 86 9.79 8.56 0.17
CA ASP A 86 11.25 8.43 0.07
C ASP A 86 11.66 7.08 -0.57
N ASP A 87 10.97 6.69 -1.65
CA ASP A 87 11.08 5.43 -2.42
C ASP A 87 10.84 4.09 -1.68
N GLN A 88 10.93 4.07 -0.35
CA GLN A 88 11.01 2.81 0.40
C GLN A 88 10.16 2.78 1.67
N ARG A 89 9.73 3.93 2.20
CA ARG A 89 8.92 3.95 3.43
C ARG A 89 7.46 3.72 3.06
N ILE A 90 6.95 2.55 3.44
CA ILE A 90 5.56 2.17 3.22
C ILE A 90 4.78 2.38 4.51
N THR A 91 3.74 3.22 4.47
CA THR A 91 2.78 3.36 5.57
C THR A 91 1.44 2.80 5.14
N ILE A 92 0.87 1.92 5.96
CA ILE A 92 -0.48 1.38 5.76
C ILE A 92 -1.40 2.03 6.78
N LEU A 93 -2.52 2.57 6.31
CA LEU A 93 -3.59 3.10 7.14
C LEU A 93 -4.88 2.33 6.87
N SER A 94 -5.72 2.21 7.89
CA SER A 94 -7.09 1.73 7.76
C SER A 94 -7.99 2.88 7.29
N LEU A 95 -8.76 2.67 6.22
CA LEU A 95 -9.75 3.63 5.71
C LEU A 95 -10.94 3.77 6.66
N SER A 96 -11.32 2.69 7.34
CA SER A 96 -12.41 2.70 8.32
C SER A 96 -12.08 3.53 9.57
N THR A 97 -10.82 3.64 9.96
CA THR A 97 -10.42 4.37 11.18
C THR A 97 -9.54 5.59 10.94
N GLY A 98 -8.95 5.72 9.76
CA GLY A 98 -7.96 6.75 9.43
C GLY A 98 -6.62 6.56 10.12
N ARG A 99 -6.41 5.45 10.85
CA ARG A 99 -5.22 5.24 11.69
C ARG A 99 -4.18 4.38 10.98
N PRO A 100 -2.87 4.64 11.19
CA PRO A 100 -1.81 3.76 10.74
C PRO A 100 -1.92 2.38 11.39
N THR A 101 -1.87 1.33 10.57
CA THR A 101 -1.88 -0.07 11.02
C THR A 101 -0.50 -0.71 10.92
N ALA A 102 0.33 -0.26 9.97
CA ALA A 102 1.69 -0.75 9.80
C ALA A 102 2.63 0.30 9.19
N ARG A 103 3.92 0.15 9.49
CA ARG A 103 5.02 0.87 8.83
C ARG A 103 6.05 -0.16 8.40
N LEU A 104 6.33 -0.21 7.10
CA LEU A 104 7.19 -1.20 6.47
C LEU A 104 8.26 -0.48 5.64
N PHE A 105 9.22 -1.26 5.17
CA PHE A 105 10.28 -0.78 4.28
C PHE A 105 10.39 -1.70 3.07
N GLY A 106 10.52 -1.09 1.89
CA GLY A 106 10.79 -1.80 0.65
C GLY A 106 10.29 -1.07 -0.59
N THR A 107 10.69 -1.57 -1.75
CA THR A 107 10.34 -1.07 -3.08
C THR A 107 9.31 -1.97 -3.75
N ALA A 108 8.82 -1.53 -4.92
CA ALA A 108 7.88 -2.26 -5.77
C ALA A 108 6.66 -2.85 -5.02
N PRO A 109 5.98 -2.08 -4.16
CA PRO A 109 4.89 -2.61 -3.37
C PRO A 109 3.69 -3.00 -4.22
N SER A 110 3.08 -4.14 -3.90
CA SER A 110 1.78 -4.56 -4.42
C SER A 110 0.96 -5.16 -3.27
N ALA A 111 -0.36 -5.03 -3.32
CA ALA A 111 -1.22 -5.53 -2.25
C ALA A 111 -2.47 -6.22 -2.82
N SER A 112 -3.00 -7.18 -2.08
CA SER A 112 -4.23 -7.88 -2.42
C SER A 112 -5.12 -7.99 -1.20
N ALA A 113 -6.30 -7.37 -1.27
CA ALA A 113 -7.34 -7.55 -0.26
C ALA A 113 -7.89 -8.98 -0.25
N ALA A 114 -7.95 -9.65 -1.40
CA ALA A 114 -8.39 -11.05 -1.50
C ALA A 114 -7.42 -12.01 -0.79
N ALA A 115 -6.10 -11.75 -0.89
CA ALA A 115 -5.09 -12.53 -0.18
C ALA A 115 -4.89 -12.09 1.28
N GLY A 116 -5.26 -10.85 1.61
CA GLY A 116 -4.88 -10.21 2.89
C GLY A 116 -3.38 -9.95 2.99
N LEU A 117 -2.70 -9.72 1.86
CA LEU A 117 -1.24 -9.62 1.78
C LEU A 117 -0.77 -8.31 1.14
N LEU A 118 0.41 -7.87 1.56
CA LEU A 118 1.24 -6.88 0.88
C LEU A 118 2.61 -7.50 0.58
N ALA A 119 3.09 -7.31 -0.64
CA ALA A 119 4.44 -7.67 -1.06
C ALA A 119 5.29 -6.41 -1.13
N ALA A 120 6.53 -6.45 -0.63
CA ALA A 120 7.51 -5.38 -0.82
C ALA A 120 8.92 -5.95 -0.90
N ALA A 121 9.75 -5.35 -1.74
CA ALA A 121 11.10 -5.82 -2.03
C ALA A 121 12.19 -5.04 -1.29
N ASP A 122 13.28 -5.72 -0.98
CA ASP A 122 14.55 -5.13 -0.55
C ASP A 122 15.66 -5.74 -1.40
N GLY A 123 15.98 -5.04 -2.49
CA GLY A 123 16.85 -5.57 -3.55
C GLY A 123 16.34 -6.93 -4.07
N PRO A 124 17.11 -8.01 -3.96
CA PRO A 124 16.73 -9.34 -4.45
C PRO A 124 15.77 -10.11 -3.50
N ARG A 125 15.43 -9.55 -2.33
CA ARG A 125 14.51 -10.18 -1.38
C ARG A 125 13.12 -9.61 -1.55
N LEU A 126 12.11 -10.48 -1.58
CA LEU A 126 10.70 -10.09 -1.57
C LEU A 126 10.05 -10.61 -0.30
N THR A 127 9.55 -9.72 0.53
CA THR A 127 8.83 -10.10 1.75
C THR A 127 7.32 -9.97 1.53
N LEU A 128 6.59 -10.99 2.00
CA LEU A 128 5.14 -10.94 2.12
C LEU A 128 4.76 -10.58 3.55
N PHE A 129 3.89 -9.61 3.69
CA PHE A 129 3.35 -9.11 4.96
C PHE A 129 1.85 -9.31 5.00
N GLU A 130 1.31 -9.53 6.19
CA GLU A 130 -0.12 -9.39 6.45
C GLU A 130 -0.53 -7.95 6.27
N LEU A 131 -1.51 -7.71 5.40
CA LEU A 131 -1.93 -6.35 5.03
C LEU A 131 -2.48 -5.56 6.22
N ALA A 132 -3.20 -6.23 7.13
CA ALA A 132 -3.85 -5.59 8.26
C ALA A 132 -2.88 -5.17 9.37
N THR A 133 -1.80 -5.92 9.59
CA THR A 133 -0.92 -5.78 10.76
C THR A 133 0.54 -5.45 10.41
N GLY A 134 0.94 -5.66 9.16
CA GLY A 134 2.33 -5.62 8.74
C GLY A 134 3.17 -6.82 9.22
N ALA A 135 2.55 -7.86 9.79
CA ALA A 135 3.28 -9.05 10.24
C ALA A 135 3.88 -9.82 9.06
N LYS A 136 5.16 -10.17 9.13
CA LYS A 136 5.83 -10.98 8.08
C LYS A 136 5.18 -12.36 7.97
N ARG A 137 4.79 -12.75 6.75
CA ARG A 137 4.18 -14.04 6.39
C ARG A 137 5.11 -14.96 5.62
N GLY A 138 6.09 -14.40 4.91
CA GLY A 138 7.12 -15.18 4.24
C GLY A 138 8.09 -14.32 3.44
N GLU A 139 9.05 -14.96 2.81
CA GLU A 139 10.07 -14.30 2.00
C GLU A 139 10.48 -15.20 0.82
N PHE A 140 10.76 -14.56 -0.31
CA PHE A 140 11.39 -15.16 -1.48
C PHE A 140 12.71 -14.45 -1.78
N ALA A 141 13.66 -15.18 -2.32
CA ALA A 141 14.93 -14.64 -2.78
C ALA A 141 15.09 -14.88 -4.28
N PHE A 142 15.59 -13.88 -4.99
CA PHE A 142 15.83 -13.90 -6.43
C PHE A 142 17.31 -13.67 -6.71
N PRO A 143 17.82 -14.09 -7.88
CA PRO A 143 19.22 -13.82 -8.26
C PRO A 143 19.50 -12.34 -8.52
N ASP A 144 18.49 -11.55 -8.86
CA ASP A 144 18.58 -10.13 -9.20
C ASP A 144 17.53 -9.31 -8.44
N PRO A 145 17.73 -8.00 -8.26
CA PRO A 145 16.75 -7.13 -7.61
C PRO A 145 15.36 -7.22 -8.21
N VAL A 146 14.33 -7.24 -7.35
CA VAL A 146 12.94 -7.18 -7.78
C VAL A 146 12.64 -5.76 -8.25
N ALA A 147 12.13 -5.65 -9.48
CA ALA A 147 11.80 -4.38 -10.12
C ALA A 147 10.30 -4.09 -10.12
N TYR A 148 9.45 -5.13 -10.11
CA TYR A 148 8.00 -4.97 -10.13
C TYR A 148 7.29 -6.19 -9.54
N THR A 149 6.16 -5.96 -8.86
CA THR A 149 5.27 -7.02 -8.38
C THR A 149 3.80 -6.69 -8.63
N HIS A 150 2.97 -7.72 -8.82
CA HIS A 150 1.52 -7.57 -9.05
C HIS A 150 0.77 -8.83 -8.63
N PHE A 151 -0.15 -8.72 -7.66
CA PHE A 151 -1.05 -9.82 -7.30
C PHE A 151 -2.12 -10.08 -8.37
N SER A 152 -2.48 -11.34 -8.61
CA SER A 152 -3.70 -11.65 -9.34
C SER A 152 -4.94 -11.14 -8.61
N SER A 153 -6.02 -10.85 -9.33
CA SER A 153 -7.27 -10.33 -8.78
C SER A 153 -7.92 -11.24 -7.73
N ASP A 154 -7.73 -12.56 -7.86
CA ASP A 154 -8.17 -13.57 -6.89
C ASP A 154 -7.22 -13.72 -5.68
N GLY A 155 -6.10 -13.01 -5.66
CA GLY A 155 -5.09 -13.04 -4.60
C GLY A 155 -4.29 -14.35 -4.51
N ARG A 156 -4.42 -15.27 -5.45
CA ARG A 156 -3.76 -16.59 -5.38
C ARG A 156 -2.35 -16.60 -5.95
N ARG A 157 -2.03 -15.64 -6.82
CA ARG A 157 -0.74 -15.57 -7.52
C ARG A 157 -0.10 -14.20 -7.35
N LEU A 158 1.23 -14.18 -7.38
CA LEU A 158 2.01 -12.96 -7.40
C LEU A 158 2.98 -12.99 -8.59
N LEU A 159 2.79 -12.07 -9.53
CA LEU A 159 3.73 -11.80 -10.60
C LEU A 159 4.94 -11.05 -10.00
N VAL A 160 6.14 -11.48 -10.34
CA VAL A 160 7.41 -10.84 -9.94
C VAL A 160 8.26 -10.66 -11.19
N LEU A 161 8.75 -9.44 -11.43
CA LEU A 161 9.70 -9.10 -12.48
C LEU A 161 10.99 -8.61 -11.83
N THR A 162 12.13 -9.22 -12.17
CA THR A 162 13.44 -8.76 -11.72
C THR A 162 14.04 -7.72 -12.67
N SER A 163 15.08 -7.01 -12.22
CA SER A 163 15.81 -6.03 -13.02
C SER A 163 16.50 -6.61 -14.27
N ARG A 164 16.74 -7.93 -14.29
CA ARG A 164 17.22 -8.66 -15.48
C ARG A 164 16.12 -9.39 -16.24
N GLN A 165 14.90 -8.87 -16.15
CA GLN A 165 13.74 -9.30 -16.93
C GLN A 165 13.34 -10.76 -16.71
N LEU A 166 13.72 -11.35 -15.58
CA LEU A 166 13.17 -12.64 -15.18
C LEU A 166 11.74 -12.41 -14.66
N LEU A 167 10.76 -13.01 -15.35
CA LEU A 167 9.36 -12.96 -15.00
C LEU A 167 8.94 -14.29 -14.34
N LEU A 168 8.42 -14.21 -13.12
CA LEU A 168 8.00 -15.35 -12.31
C LEU A 168 6.56 -15.14 -11.84
N VAL A 169 5.83 -16.24 -11.67
CA VAL A 169 4.50 -16.25 -11.04
C VAL A 169 4.57 -17.18 -9.85
N LEU A 170 4.46 -16.62 -8.65
CA LEU A 170 4.47 -17.37 -7.40
C LEU A 170 3.05 -17.77 -7.02
N ASP A 171 2.89 -18.99 -6.51
CA ASP A 171 1.69 -19.36 -5.77
C ASP A 171 1.81 -18.82 -4.34
N VAL A 172 0.86 -17.98 -3.96
CA VAL A 172 0.78 -17.35 -2.63
C VAL A 172 -0.46 -17.82 -1.86
N SER A 173 -1.15 -18.86 -2.37
CA SER A 173 -2.29 -19.48 -1.70
C SER A 173 -1.82 -20.48 -0.64
N GLY A 174 -1.66 -20.02 0.60
CA GLY A 174 -1.36 -20.90 1.73
C GLY A 174 -0.77 -20.19 2.95
N SER A 175 -1.04 -20.75 4.13
CA SER A 175 -0.65 -20.20 5.45
C SER A 175 0.85 -20.24 5.76
N SER A 176 1.68 -20.76 4.85
CA SER A 176 3.13 -20.70 4.96
C SER A 176 3.75 -20.52 3.58
N VAL A 177 4.20 -19.31 3.30
CA VAL A 177 5.15 -19.08 2.21
C VAL A 177 6.50 -19.58 2.73
N ARG A 178 6.77 -20.87 2.47
CA ARG A 178 8.06 -21.47 2.80
C ARG A 178 9.07 -21.12 1.71
N PRO A 179 10.31 -20.74 2.06
CA PRO A 179 11.37 -20.65 1.08
C PRO A 179 11.54 -22.01 0.40
N ALA A 180 11.65 -22.04 -0.92
CA ALA A 180 12.22 -23.19 -1.59
C ALA A 180 13.66 -23.33 -1.09
N THR A 181 13.92 -24.27 -0.19
CA THR A 181 15.27 -24.68 0.16
C THR A 181 15.92 -25.19 -1.10
N GLY A 182 16.90 -24.44 -1.61
CA GLY A 182 17.71 -24.83 -2.75
C GLY A 182 18.30 -26.21 -2.51
N GLY A 183 17.83 -27.19 -3.28
CA GLY A 183 18.53 -28.46 -3.43
C GLY A 183 19.88 -28.14 -4.07
N GLY A 184 20.95 -28.41 -3.32
CA GLY A 184 22.31 -28.31 -3.83
C GLY A 184 22.46 -29.17 -5.09
N LEU A 185 23.06 -28.58 -6.12
CA LEU A 185 23.58 -29.34 -7.24
C LEU A 185 24.95 -29.88 -6.82
N HIS A 186 25.07 -31.21 -6.86
CA HIS A 186 26.33 -31.91 -7.05
C HIS A 186 26.90 -31.59 -8.44
#